data_AF-A0A521V2L8-F1
#
_entry.id   AF-A0A521V2L8-F1
#
_cell.length_a   1.000
_cell.length_b   1.000
_cell.length_c   1.000
_cell.angle_alpha   90.00
_cell.angle_beta   90.00
_cell.angle_gamma   90.00
#
_symmetry.space_group_name_H-M   'P 1'
#
loop_
_entity.id
_entity.type
_entity.pdbx_description
1 polymer ?
#
loop_
_entity_poly.entity_id
_entity_poly.type
_entity_poly.pdbx_seq_one_letter_code
_entity_poly.pdbx_strand_id
1 'polypeptide(L)'
;MGLKERIQEDMKAAMRARESARLSAIRLLLAALKQKEVDERVVLEEAAILGVIEKMIKQRRESIAQYEKAARNDLADVEKFEIGVLAAYLPQQLAEDEIGAAVAAAVAESGATGVKDMGKVMALLKPRLAGRADMGKVSAMVKARLGV
;
A
#
# COMPACT_ATOMS: atom_id res chain seq x y z
N MET A 1 16.53 1.62 -13.04
CA MET A 1 16.49 2.33 -11.75
C MET A 1 15.45 1.66 -10.88
N GLY A 2 15.82 1.22 -9.68
CA GLY A 2 14.91 0.57 -8.74
C GLY A 2 13.95 1.55 -8.08
N LEU A 3 12.85 1.05 -7.52
CA LEU A 3 11.82 1.90 -6.88
C LEU A 3 12.40 2.79 -5.77
N LYS A 4 13.29 2.26 -4.92
CA LYS A 4 13.94 3.05 -3.85
C LYS A 4 14.80 4.18 -4.40
N GLU A 5 15.54 3.92 -5.47
CA GLU A 5 16.37 4.93 -6.14
C GLU A 5 15.50 6.04 -6.72
N ARG A 6 14.39 5.69 -7.38
CA ARG A 6 13.40 6.66 -7.88
C ARG A 6 12.89 7.58 -6.77
N ILE A 7 12.52 7.03 -5.62
CA ILE A 7 12.04 7.82 -4.46
C ILE A 7 13.12 8.78 -3.95
N GLN A 8 14.39 8.34 -3.93
CA GLN A 8 15.51 9.20 -3.52
C GLN A 8 15.80 10.33 -4.53
N GLU A 9 15.66 10.07 -5.82
CA GLU A 9 15.80 11.09 -6.86
C GLU A 9 14.68 12.13 -6.79
N ASP A 10 13.43 11.68 -6.62
CA ASP A 10 12.28 12.56 -6.44
C ASP A 10 12.41 13.43 -5.20
N MET A 11 13.00 12.92 -4.11
CA MET A 11 13.33 13.73 -2.93
C MET A 11 14.28 14.88 -3.30
N LYS A 12 15.33 14.60 -4.09
CA LYS A 12 16.29 15.63 -4.54
C LYS A 12 15.61 16.61 -5.49
N ALA A 13 14.73 16.14 -6.36
CA ALA A 13 13.96 16.99 -7.26
C ALA A 13 13.03 17.93 -6.49
N ALA A 14 12.23 17.41 -5.55
CA ALA A 14 11.34 18.20 -4.69
C ALA A 14 12.10 19.25 -3.86
N MET A 15 13.31 18.91 -3.39
CA MET A 15 14.20 19.85 -2.70
C MET A 15 14.63 21.01 -3.60
N ARG A 16 15.07 20.73 -4.83
CA ARG A 16 15.49 21.78 -5.79
C ARG A 16 14.32 22.65 -6.23
N ALA A 17 13.16 22.03 -6.45
CA ALA A 17 11.91 22.71 -6.82
C ALA A 17 11.23 23.45 -5.65
N ARG A 18 11.75 23.30 -4.42
CA ARG A 18 11.18 23.87 -3.19
C ARG A 18 9.74 23.43 -2.92
N GLU A 19 9.38 22.21 -3.34
CA GLU A 19 8.07 21.58 -3.11
C GLU A 19 8.00 21.04 -1.66
N SER A 20 7.86 21.93 -0.68
CA SER A 20 7.98 21.60 0.75
C SER A 20 7.06 20.45 1.20
N ALA A 21 5.78 20.47 0.81
CA ALA A 21 4.82 19.44 1.17
C ALA A 21 5.20 18.06 0.59
N ARG A 22 5.54 18.02 -0.71
CA ARG A 22 5.98 16.77 -1.38
C ARG A 22 7.27 16.25 -0.79
N LEU A 23 8.23 17.14 -0.53
CA LEU A 23 9.52 16.81 0.08
C LEU A 23 9.34 16.17 1.46
N SER A 24 8.44 16.71 2.28
CA SER A 24 8.11 16.15 3.60
C SER A 24 7.51 14.75 3.47
N ALA A 25 6.53 14.55 2.59
CA ALA A 25 5.91 13.25 2.36
C ALA A 25 6.94 12.18 1.90
N ILE A 26 7.82 12.54 0.95
CA ILE A 26 8.87 11.64 0.46
C ILE A 26 9.88 11.31 1.56
N ARG A 27 10.27 12.28 2.40
CA ARG A 27 11.18 12.04 3.52
C ARG A 27 10.58 11.10 4.56
N LEU A 28 9.29 11.25 4.88
CA LEU A 28 8.58 10.33 5.77
C LEU A 28 8.54 8.92 5.19
N LEU A 29 8.32 8.77 3.88
CA LEU A 29 8.39 7.47 3.21
C LEU A 29 9.79 6.86 3.33
N LEU A 30 10.85 7.61 3.00
CA LEU A 30 12.23 7.12 3.10
C LEU A 30 12.59 6.73 4.55
N ALA A 31 12.12 7.50 5.54
CA ALA A 31 12.29 7.18 6.94
C ALA A 31 11.58 5.87 7.32
N ALA A 32 10.34 5.65 6.88
CA ALA A 32 9.60 4.42 7.12
C ALA A 32 10.28 3.20 6.47
N LEU A 33 10.79 3.34 5.25
CA LEU A 33 11.58 2.31 4.59
C LEU A 33 12.84 1.99 5.40
N LYS A 34 13.60 3.02 5.79
CA LYS A 34 14.82 2.86 6.56
C LYS A 34 14.58 2.24 7.93
N GLN A 35 13.51 2.63 8.61
CA GLN A 35 13.11 2.06 9.90
C GLN A 35 12.90 0.55 9.76
N LYS A 36 12.14 0.13 8.75
CA LYS A 36 11.89 -1.30 8.50
C LYS A 36 13.17 -2.07 8.18
N GLU A 37 14.07 -1.51 7.38
CA GLU A 37 15.39 -2.12 7.11
C GLU A 37 16.21 -2.33 8.37
N VAL A 38 16.18 -1.36 9.29
CA VAL A 38 16.90 -1.42 10.56
C VAL A 38 16.28 -2.46 11.49
N ASP A 39 14.95 -2.42 11.64
CA ASP A 39 14.22 -3.33 12.53
C ASP A 39 14.35 -4.79 12.09
N GLU A 40 14.25 -5.05 10.79
CA GLU A 40 14.32 -6.40 10.22
C GLU A 40 15.76 -6.82 9.84
N ARG A 41 16.73 -5.89 9.88
CA ARG A 41 18.13 -6.09 9.46
C ARG A 41 18.24 -6.61 8.02
N VAL A 42 17.46 -6.03 7.12
CA VAL A 42 17.42 -6.40 5.69
C VAL A 42 17.58 -5.17 4.80
N VAL A 43 17.86 -5.42 3.52
CA VAL A 43 17.61 -4.45 2.46
C VAL A 43 16.22 -4.72 1.91
N LEU A 44 15.38 -3.69 1.77
CA LEU A 44 14.04 -3.90 1.25
C LEU A 44 14.07 -4.11 -0.26
N GLU A 45 13.56 -5.26 -0.67
CA GLU A 45 13.19 -5.54 -2.05
C GLU A 45 11.91 -4.78 -2.45
N GLU A 46 11.68 -4.65 -3.76
CA GLU A 46 10.60 -3.84 -4.32
C GLU A 46 9.21 -4.18 -3.74
N ALA A 47 8.89 -5.47 -3.62
CA ALA A 47 7.62 -5.90 -3.04
C ALA A 47 7.43 -5.44 -1.59
N ALA A 48 8.51 -5.37 -0.81
CA ALA A 48 8.45 -4.92 0.57
C ALA A 48 8.35 -3.39 0.66
N ILE A 49 8.93 -2.66 -0.30
CA ILE A 49 8.77 -1.20 -0.45
C ILE A 49 7.31 -0.88 -0.76
N LEU A 50 6.69 -1.57 -1.73
CA LEU A 50 5.27 -1.41 -2.07
C LEU A 50 4.39 -1.63 -0.85
N GLY A 51 4.66 -2.67 -0.06
CA GLY A 51 3.92 -2.93 1.18
C GLY A 51 4.05 -1.82 2.24
N VAL A 52 5.19 -1.12 2.32
CA VAL A 52 5.33 0.04 3.21
C VAL A 52 4.50 1.22 2.70
N ILE A 53 4.52 1.49 1.39
CA ILE A 53 3.71 2.55 0.77
C ILE A 53 2.21 2.30 1.00
N GLU A 54 1.74 1.07 0.77
CA GLU A 54 0.35 0.67 1.03
C GLU A 54 -0.05 0.89 2.49
N LYS A 55 0.81 0.49 3.44
CA LYS A 55 0.59 0.70 4.87
C LYS A 55 0.47 2.19 5.20
N MET A 56 1.36 3.02 4.66
CA MET A 56 1.30 4.47 4.87
C MET A 56 0.00 5.04 4.32
N ILE A 57 -0.38 4.73 3.06
CA ILE A 57 -1.65 5.19 2.47
C ILE A 57 -2.85 4.80 3.35
N LYS A 58 -2.86 3.58 3.87
CA LYS A 58 -3.92 3.12 4.78
C LYS A 58 -4.00 3.97 6.05
N GLN A 59 -2.87 4.24 6.71
CA GLN A 59 -2.82 5.09 7.90
C GLN A 59 -3.36 6.50 7.60
N ARG A 60 -3.02 7.08 6.44
CA ARG A 60 -3.54 8.39 6.03
C ARG A 60 -5.04 8.37 5.77
N ARG A 61 -5.58 7.31 5.16
CA ARG A 61 -7.04 7.15 4.99
C ARG A 61 -7.78 7.07 6.33
N GLU A 62 -7.18 6.39 7.31
CA GLU A 62 -7.70 6.33 8.68
C GLU A 62 -7.68 7.72 9.34
N SER A 63 -6.59 8.48 9.20
CA SER A 63 -6.48 9.87 9.66
C SER A 63 -7.54 10.78 9.01
N ILE A 64 -7.71 10.71 7.68
CA ILE A 64 -8.71 11.50 6.94
C ILE A 64 -10.10 11.29 7.54
N ALA A 65 -10.50 10.03 7.73
CA ALA A 65 -11.81 9.72 8.27
C ALA A 65 -11.99 10.28 9.70
N GLN A 66 -10.92 10.34 10.51
CA GLN A 66 -10.97 10.94 11.84
C GLN A 66 -11.03 12.48 11.78
N TYR A 67 -10.24 13.10 10.91
CA TYR A 67 -10.22 14.56 10.75
C TYR A 67 -11.53 15.10 10.17
N GLU A 68 -12.11 14.43 9.17
CA GLU A 68 -13.41 14.81 8.61
C GLU A 68 -14.53 14.68 9.65
N LYS A 69 -14.52 13.61 10.46
CA LYS A 69 -15.46 13.47 11.60
C LYS A 69 -15.32 14.59 12.64
N ALA A 70 -14.12 15.14 12.80
CA ALA A 70 -13.82 16.24 13.70
C ALA A 70 -13.96 17.63 13.03
N ALA A 71 -14.48 17.71 11.80
CA ALA A 71 -14.55 18.93 10.99
C ALA A 71 -13.20 19.66 10.79
N ARG A 72 -12.08 18.93 10.88
CA ARG A 72 -10.72 19.41 10.63
C ARG A 72 -10.29 19.18 9.19
N ASN A 73 -11.00 19.81 8.26
CA ASN A 73 -10.76 19.63 6.82
C ASN A 73 -9.34 20.06 6.39
N ASP A 74 -8.76 21.03 7.10
CA ASP A 74 -7.36 21.47 6.93
C ASP A 74 -6.37 20.29 7.06
N LEU A 75 -6.57 19.43 8.06
CA LEU A 75 -5.72 18.27 8.29
C LEU A 75 -6.06 17.12 7.34
N ALA A 76 -7.35 16.94 7.00
CA ALA A 76 -7.77 15.95 6.01
C ALA A 76 -7.15 16.21 4.63
N ASP A 77 -7.05 17.47 4.22
CA ASP A 77 -6.48 17.86 2.93
C ASP A 77 -4.96 17.62 2.86
N VAL A 78 -4.24 17.80 3.97
CA VAL A 78 -2.83 17.41 4.08
C VAL A 78 -2.67 15.91 3.84
N GLU A 79 -3.48 15.09 4.49
CA GLU A 79 -3.43 13.63 4.34
C GLU A 79 -3.81 13.17 2.92
N LYS A 80 -4.80 13.82 2.29
CA LYS A 80 -5.18 13.57 0.89
C LYS A 80 -4.03 13.90 -0.06
N PHE A 81 -3.34 15.02 0.16
CA PHE A 81 -2.16 15.39 -0.61
C PHE A 81 -1.05 14.33 -0.46
N GLU A 82 -0.75 13.90 0.76
CA GLU A 82 0.25 12.86 1.02
C GLU A 82 -0.10 11.54 0.33
N ILE A 83 -1.37 11.12 0.36
CA ILE A 83 -1.83 9.94 -0.39
C ILE A 83 -1.52 10.08 -1.87
N GLY A 84 -1.77 11.26 -2.47
CA GLY A 84 -1.46 11.52 -3.87
C GLY A 84 0.03 11.35 -4.18
N VAL A 85 0.91 11.87 -3.32
CA VAL A 85 2.37 11.70 -3.45
C VAL A 85 2.78 10.24 -3.35
N LEU A 86 2.24 9.51 -2.37
CA LEU A 86 2.57 8.10 -2.15
C LEU A 86 2.04 7.19 -3.28
N ALA A 87 0.83 7.45 -3.77
CA ALA A 87 0.18 6.69 -4.83
C ALA A 87 0.93 6.76 -6.17
N ALA A 88 1.70 7.84 -6.41
CA ALA A 88 2.56 7.97 -7.59
C ALA A 88 3.70 6.93 -7.67
N TYR A 89 3.96 6.23 -6.57
CA TYR A 89 4.95 5.14 -6.46
C TYR A 89 4.33 3.75 -6.51
N LEU A 90 3.00 3.65 -6.52
CA LEU A 90 2.31 2.37 -6.67
C LEU A 90 1.99 2.10 -8.15
N PRO A 91 1.97 0.82 -8.57
CA PRO A 91 1.31 0.45 -9.81
C PRO A 91 -0.18 0.85 -9.80
N GLN A 92 -0.79 0.83 -10.97
CA GLN A 92 -2.22 1.10 -11.13
C GLN A 92 -3.04 0.25 -10.15
N GLN A 93 -3.77 0.95 -9.27
CA GLN A 93 -4.67 0.33 -8.31
C GLN A 93 -5.84 -0.31 -9.04
N LEU A 94 -6.19 -1.51 -8.63
CA LEU A 94 -7.37 -2.22 -9.11
C LEU A 94 -8.62 -1.71 -8.40
N ALA A 95 -9.72 -1.70 -9.13
CA ALA A 95 -11.04 -1.44 -8.57
C ALA A 95 -11.50 -2.63 -7.70
N GLU A 96 -12.48 -2.39 -6.84
CA GLU A 96 -12.91 -3.38 -5.84
C GLU A 96 -13.52 -4.65 -6.49
N ASP A 97 -14.21 -4.48 -7.61
CA ASP A 97 -14.74 -5.55 -8.45
C ASP A 97 -13.63 -6.37 -9.11
N GLU A 98 -12.58 -5.72 -9.64
CA GLU A 98 -11.40 -6.39 -10.19
C GLU A 98 -10.65 -7.21 -9.13
N ILE A 99 -10.52 -6.66 -7.91
CA ILE A 99 -9.95 -7.38 -6.76
C ILE A 99 -10.83 -8.59 -6.41
N GLY A 100 -12.15 -8.40 -6.37
CA GLY A 100 -13.11 -9.46 -6.09
C GLY A 100 -13.05 -10.60 -7.12
N ALA A 101 -12.91 -10.26 -8.40
CA ALA A 101 -12.71 -11.22 -9.49
C ALA A 101 -11.39 -11.98 -9.36
N ALA A 102 -10.29 -11.28 -9.05
CA ALA A 102 -9.00 -11.92 -8.82
C ALA A 102 -9.03 -12.91 -7.64
N VAL A 103 -9.70 -12.53 -6.54
CA VAL A 103 -9.93 -13.40 -5.37
C VAL A 103 -10.74 -14.64 -5.77
N ALA A 104 -11.83 -14.46 -6.52
CA ALA A 104 -12.66 -15.57 -6.99
C ALA A 104 -11.87 -16.57 -7.82
N ALA A 105 -11.09 -16.07 -8.79
CA ALA A 105 -10.25 -16.90 -9.64
C ALA A 105 -9.19 -17.65 -8.85
N ALA A 106 -8.53 -16.99 -7.89
CA ALA A 106 -7.50 -17.62 -7.06
C ALA A 106 -8.06 -18.73 -6.15
N VAL A 107 -9.27 -18.57 -5.60
CA VAL A 107 -9.95 -19.61 -4.81
C VAL A 107 -10.23 -20.85 -5.66
N ALA A 108 -10.74 -20.64 -6.88
CA ALA A 108 -11.03 -21.73 -7.82
C ALA A 108 -9.74 -22.44 -8.25
N GLU A 109 -8.71 -21.69 -8.63
CA GLU A 109 -7.41 -22.20 -9.07
C GLU A 109 -6.67 -22.97 -7.97
N SER A 110 -6.74 -22.51 -6.73
CA SER A 110 -6.10 -23.20 -5.60
C SER A 110 -6.84 -24.44 -5.13
N GLY A 111 -8.09 -24.67 -5.58
CA GLY A 111 -8.98 -25.71 -5.06
C GLY A 111 -9.26 -25.56 -3.57
N ALA A 112 -9.27 -24.32 -3.06
CA ALA A 112 -9.42 -24.06 -1.63
C ALA A 112 -10.87 -24.30 -1.20
N THR A 113 -11.06 -25.05 -0.11
CA THR A 113 -12.41 -25.45 0.36
C THR A 113 -12.76 -24.88 1.73
N GLY A 114 -11.81 -24.24 2.40
CA GLY A 114 -12.08 -23.57 3.67
C GLY A 114 -10.91 -22.72 4.17
N VAL A 115 -11.11 -22.05 5.29
CA VAL A 115 -10.15 -21.08 5.87
C VAL A 115 -8.74 -21.67 6.07
N LYS A 116 -8.62 -22.98 6.28
CA LYS A 116 -7.32 -23.68 6.39
C LYS A 116 -6.48 -23.55 5.11
N ASP A 117 -7.11 -23.37 3.95
CA ASP A 117 -6.45 -23.20 2.65
C ASP A 117 -6.13 -21.74 2.32
N MET A 118 -6.41 -20.79 3.22
CA MET A 118 -6.20 -19.36 2.96
C MET A 118 -4.76 -19.04 2.51
N GLY A 119 -3.77 -19.74 3.07
CA GLY A 119 -2.37 -19.60 2.65
C GLY A 119 -2.13 -19.91 1.17
N LYS A 120 -2.83 -20.90 0.61
CA LYS A 120 -2.71 -21.28 -0.81
C LYS A 120 -3.27 -20.18 -1.72
N VAL A 121 -4.45 -19.66 -1.37
CA VAL A 121 -5.09 -18.56 -2.12
C VAL A 121 -4.21 -17.30 -2.07
N MET A 122 -3.70 -16.95 -0.89
CA MET A 122 -2.85 -15.78 -0.72
C MET A 122 -1.52 -15.90 -1.48
N ALA A 123 -0.97 -17.12 -1.61
CA ALA A 123 0.25 -17.36 -2.40
C ALA A 123 0.03 -17.05 -3.90
N LEU A 124 -1.15 -17.31 -4.45
CA LEU A 124 -1.50 -16.95 -5.83
C LEU A 124 -1.78 -15.45 -5.99
N LEU A 125 -2.44 -14.83 -5.01
CA LEU A 125 -2.85 -13.42 -5.09
C LEU A 125 -1.70 -12.46 -4.88
N LYS A 126 -0.74 -12.77 -4.00
CA LYS A 126 0.38 -11.88 -3.67
C LYS A 126 1.15 -11.39 -4.91
N PRO A 127 1.61 -12.24 -5.85
CA PRO A 127 2.28 -11.76 -7.06
C PRO A 127 1.35 -11.01 -8.03
N ARG A 128 0.04 -11.27 -8.00
CA ARG A 128 -0.95 -10.63 -8.90
C ARG A 128 -1.37 -9.23 -8.42
N LEU A 129 -1.40 -9.04 -7.10
CA LEU A 129 -2.04 -7.90 -6.46
C LEU A 129 -1.09 -7.03 -5.62
N ALA A 130 0.15 -7.44 -5.36
CA ALA A 130 1.11 -6.63 -4.60
C ALA A 130 1.30 -5.25 -5.26
N GLY A 131 1.15 -4.18 -4.48
CA GLY A 131 1.22 -2.81 -4.96
C GLY A 131 -0.04 -2.35 -5.70
N ARG A 132 -0.98 -3.24 -6.04
CA ARG A 132 -2.19 -2.95 -6.83
C ARG A 132 -3.49 -3.02 -6.03
N ALA A 133 -3.44 -3.56 -4.82
CA ALA A 133 -4.57 -3.70 -3.92
C ALA A 133 -4.11 -3.71 -2.46
N ASP A 134 -4.95 -3.24 -1.54
CA ASP A 134 -4.71 -3.38 -0.10
C ASP A 134 -4.76 -4.87 0.29
N MET A 135 -3.60 -5.46 0.56
CA MET A 135 -3.49 -6.88 0.89
C MET A 135 -4.24 -7.28 2.17
N GLY A 136 -4.50 -6.33 3.07
CA GLY A 136 -5.38 -6.54 4.23
C GLY A 136 -6.84 -6.70 3.82
N LYS A 137 -7.33 -5.88 2.87
CA LYS A 137 -8.66 -6.04 2.27
C LYS A 137 -8.77 -7.34 1.48
N VAL A 138 -7.76 -7.67 0.67
CA VAL A 138 -7.69 -8.94 -0.07
C VAL A 138 -7.81 -10.12 0.88
N SER A 139 -7.04 -10.12 1.98
CA SER A 139 -7.10 -11.19 2.98
C SER A 139 -8.49 -11.30 3.63
N ALA A 140 -9.14 -10.17 3.93
CA ALA A 140 -10.51 -10.16 4.45
C ALA A 140 -11.53 -10.75 3.45
N MET A 141 -11.42 -10.40 2.16
CA MET A 141 -12.28 -10.95 1.10
C MET A 141 -12.07 -12.46 0.93
N VAL A 142 -10.83 -12.93 0.92
CA VAL A 142 -10.51 -14.37 0.86
C VAL A 142 -11.13 -15.10 2.06
N LYS A 143 -10.94 -14.55 3.28
CA LYS A 143 -11.52 -15.14 4.49
C LYS A 143 -13.05 -15.19 4.43
N ALA A 144 -13.71 -14.15 3.93
CA ALA A 144 -15.16 -14.12 3.79
C ALA A 144 -15.67 -15.18 2.80
N ARG A 145 -14.92 -15.48 1.72
CA ARG A 145 -15.29 -16.53 0.77
C ARG A 145 -15.05 -17.95 1.26
N LEU A 146 -14.01 -18.16 2.07
CA LEU A 146 -13.63 -19.48 2.59
C LEU A 146 -14.23 -19.81 3.96
N GLY A 147 -14.85 -18.83 4.61
CA GLY A 147 -15.45 -18.94 5.95
C GLY A 147 -16.95 -19.24 5.93
N VAL A 148 -17.51 -19.56 4.76
CA VAL A 148 -18.87 -20.05 4.59
C VAL A 148 -18.88 -21.58 4.69
#